data_AF-A0A7C4MQG9-F1
#
_entry.id   AF-A0A7C4MQG9-F1
#
_cell.length_a   1.000
_cell.length_b   1.000
_cell.length_c   1.000
_cell.angle_alpha   90.00
_cell.angle_beta   90.00
_cell.angle_gamma   90.00
#
_symmetry.space_group_name_H-M   'P 1'
#
loop_
_entity.id
_entity.type
_entity.pdbx_description
1 polymer ?
#
loop_
_entity_poly.entity_id
_entity_poly.type
_entity_poly.pdbx_seq_one_letter_code
_entity_poly.pdbx_strand_id
1 'polypeptide(L)'
;MRDSSKLGKKGIDMMVITYSILAMIIVVIVSVAVLKFFETSKEKLEIQDCRNSIAAHALLAKTSQREIFTDIKCRTREILIDAKNHEKAKKIIAEDMRRCWYEWQKGNAQLFKGEGIFCHVCSIYNFKQKDEKIEKFQTFLMTENIDLRSVYPEDTQKMPYSQYFQDFSTKEVNEIEDMPNKIEFKDTAIVDTSKKYATIFVYASGKEELQEFMEGGARTGIFVAGVGASGIGALLLFAGPPGWVADAILLIGIGATTVIQSLTFEEPQWMSFIQFMDYNATQIKDLGCQYLDVNQLSHQQP
;
A
#
# COMPACT_ATOMS: atom_id res chain seq x y z
N MET A 1 -33.35 -27.59 71.50
CA MET A 1 -32.49 -27.86 70.33
C MET A 1 -32.93 -26.94 69.20
N ARG A 2 -32.23 -25.83 69.00
CA ARG A 2 -32.58 -24.81 67.98
C ARG A 2 -31.73 -25.08 66.74
N ASP A 3 -32.43 -25.20 65.63
CA ASP A 3 -31.98 -25.59 64.30
C ASP A 3 -30.98 -24.57 63.73
N SER A 4 -29.68 -24.82 63.95
CA SER A 4 -28.55 -24.01 63.44
C SER A 4 -28.24 -24.30 61.95
N SER A 5 -28.96 -25.21 61.31
CA SER A 5 -28.59 -25.74 59.99
C SER A 5 -28.93 -24.84 58.79
N LYS A 6 -29.76 -23.81 58.96
CA LYS A 6 -30.31 -23.02 57.83
C LYS A 6 -29.51 -21.78 57.44
N LEU A 7 -28.54 -21.34 58.24
CA LEU A 7 -27.72 -20.15 57.94
C LEU A 7 -26.56 -20.44 56.98
N GLY A 8 -26.13 -21.71 56.84
CA GLY A 8 -25.03 -22.11 55.94
C GLY A 8 -25.41 -22.27 54.46
N LYS A 9 -26.68 -22.55 54.13
CA LYS A 9 -27.11 -22.79 52.73
C LYS A 9 -27.15 -21.52 51.88
N LYS A 10 -27.58 -20.38 52.44
CA LYS A 10 -27.68 -19.11 51.69
C LYS A 10 -26.32 -18.56 51.26
N GLY A 11 -25.26 -18.79 52.04
CA GLY A 11 -23.89 -18.38 51.69
C GLY A 11 -23.30 -19.20 50.55
N ILE A 12 -23.60 -20.51 50.52
CA ILE A 12 -23.15 -21.42 49.45
C ILE A 12 -23.87 -21.08 48.14
N ASP A 13 -25.19 -20.85 48.17
CA ASP A 13 -25.95 -20.50 46.96
C ASP A 13 -25.49 -19.17 46.34
N MET A 14 -25.18 -18.17 47.18
CA MET A 14 -24.70 -16.86 46.73
C MET A 14 -23.27 -16.92 46.16
N MET A 15 -22.39 -17.74 46.75
CA MET A 15 -21.06 -18.00 46.17
C MET A 15 -21.16 -18.68 44.81
N VAL A 16 -22.00 -19.72 44.68
CA VAL A 16 -22.19 -20.46 43.43
C VAL A 16 -22.69 -19.53 42.31
N ILE A 17 -23.68 -18.67 42.61
CA ILE A 17 -24.18 -17.69 41.64
C ILE A 17 -23.07 -16.71 41.23
N THR A 18 -22.29 -16.20 42.19
CA THR A 18 -21.20 -15.24 41.92
C THR A 18 -20.12 -15.85 41.03
N TYR A 19 -19.68 -17.09 41.31
CA TYR A 19 -18.70 -17.78 40.47
C TYR A 19 -19.26 -18.12 39.08
N SER A 20 -20.55 -18.44 38.97
CA SER A 20 -21.17 -18.68 37.66
C SER A 20 -21.19 -17.44 36.77
N ILE A 21 -21.46 -16.26 37.34
CA ILE A 21 -21.43 -14.98 36.63
C ILE A 21 -20.00 -14.64 36.22
N LEU A 22 -19.02 -14.81 37.12
CA LEU A 22 -17.61 -14.57 36.82
C LEU A 22 -17.11 -15.48 35.70
N ALA A 23 -17.46 -16.78 35.74
CA ALA A 23 -17.12 -17.73 34.70
C ALA A 23 -17.72 -17.33 33.35
N MET A 24 -18.97 -16.86 33.32
CA MET A 24 -19.62 -16.37 32.09
C MET A 24 -18.90 -15.14 31.52
N ILE A 25 -18.50 -14.18 32.37
CA ILE A 25 -17.73 -13.00 31.94
C ILE A 25 -16.39 -13.42 31.33
N ILE A 26 -15.67 -14.35 31.96
CA ILE A 26 -14.39 -14.87 31.45
C ILE A 26 -14.59 -15.54 30.09
N VAL A 27 -15.62 -16.37 29.93
CA VAL A 27 -15.93 -17.03 28.64
C VAL A 27 -16.19 -16.00 27.55
N VAL A 28 -16.92 -14.92 27.83
CA VAL A 28 -17.17 -13.84 26.87
C VAL A 28 -15.87 -13.13 26.49
N ILE A 29 -15.02 -12.78 27.47
CA ILE A 29 -13.73 -12.11 27.23
C ILE A 29 -12.83 -12.99 26.36
N VAL A 30 -12.71 -14.29 26.70
CA VAL A 30 -11.90 -15.25 25.94
C VAL A 30 -12.44 -15.40 24.52
N SER A 31 -13.76 -15.48 24.35
CA SER A 31 -14.39 -15.60 23.02
C SER A 31 -14.07 -14.39 22.14
N VAL A 32 -14.18 -13.17 22.68
CA VAL A 32 -13.83 -11.94 21.95
C VAL A 32 -12.34 -11.90 21.60
N ALA A 33 -11.47 -12.30 22.52
CA ALA A 33 -10.03 -12.37 22.27
C ALA A 33 -9.68 -13.38 21.16
N VAL A 34 -10.33 -14.56 21.16
CA VAL A 34 -10.16 -15.59 20.13
C VAL A 34 -10.62 -15.08 18.77
N LEU A 35 -11.77 -14.41 18.68
CA LEU A 35 -12.25 -13.83 17.42
C LEU A 35 -11.26 -12.79 16.85
N LYS A 36 -10.79 -11.86 17.69
CA LYS A 36 -9.78 -10.86 17.28
C LYS A 36 -8.46 -11.50 16.85
N PHE A 37 -8.06 -12.58 17.52
CA PHE A 37 -6.86 -13.33 17.16
C PHE A 37 -7.00 -14.00 15.79
N PHE A 38 -8.15 -14.61 15.50
CA PHE A 38 -8.39 -15.24 14.19
C PHE A 38 -8.42 -14.22 13.05
N GLU A 39 -9.07 -13.06 13.23
CA GLU A 39 -9.09 -11.98 12.23
C GLU A 39 -7.67 -11.47 11.93
N THR A 40 -6.90 -11.18 12.98
CA THR A 40 -5.51 -10.72 12.85
C THR A 40 -4.61 -11.78 12.18
N SER A 41 -4.81 -13.05 12.53
CA SER A 41 -4.03 -14.16 11.95
C SER A 41 -4.37 -14.37 10.48
N LYS A 42 -5.63 -14.24 10.09
CA LYS A 42 -6.06 -14.34 8.70
C LYS A 42 -5.43 -13.25 7.84
N GLU A 43 -5.48 -11.99 8.28
CA GLU A 43 -4.86 -10.88 7.55
C GLU A 43 -3.35 -11.08 7.40
N LYS A 44 -2.66 -11.53 8.46
CA LYS A 44 -1.23 -11.88 8.38
C LYS A 44 -0.94 -12.98 7.37
N LEU A 45 -1.75 -14.04 7.36
CA LEU A 45 -1.56 -15.16 6.43
C LEU A 45 -1.76 -14.70 4.98
N GLU A 46 -2.79 -13.91 4.70
CA GLU A 46 -3.05 -13.37 3.35
C GLU A 46 -1.87 -12.50 2.87
N ILE A 47 -1.33 -11.63 3.73
CA ILE A 47 -0.16 -10.80 3.42
C ILE A 47 1.06 -11.68 3.13
N GLN A 48 1.31 -12.70 3.97
CA GLN A 48 2.46 -13.60 3.80
C GLN A 48 2.32 -14.48 2.56
N ASP A 49 1.13 -14.98 2.26
CA ASP A 49 0.87 -15.77 1.04
C ASP A 49 1.11 -14.95 -0.22
N CYS A 50 0.66 -13.70 -0.25
CA CYS A 50 0.97 -12.77 -1.33
C CYS A 50 2.49 -12.55 -1.44
N ARG A 51 3.17 -12.14 -0.36
CA ARG A 51 4.64 -11.92 -0.37
C ARG A 51 5.43 -13.15 -0.81
N ASN A 52 5.05 -14.32 -0.35
CA ASN A 52 5.70 -15.58 -0.71
C ASN A 52 5.48 -15.91 -2.18
N SER A 53 4.29 -15.62 -2.73
CA SER A 53 4.05 -15.75 -4.17
C SER A 53 4.93 -14.78 -4.98
N ILE A 54 5.02 -13.51 -4.58
CA ILE A 54 5.88 -12.51 -5.22
C ILE A 54 7.36 -12.90 -5.13
N ALA A 55 7.82 -13.38 -3.97
CA ALA A 55 9.19 -13.86 -3.80
C ALA A 55 9.50 -15.06 -4.69
N ALA A 56 8.55 -15.99 -4.85
CA ALA A 56 8.68 -17.12 -5.77
C ALA A 56 8.78 -16.64 -7.22
N HIS A 57 7.95 -15.68 -7.65
CA HIS A 57 8.05 -15.05 -8.97
C HIS A 57 9.41 -14.40 -9.20
N ALA A 58 9.90 -13.62 -8.23
CA ALA A 58 11.21 -13.00 -8.32
C ALA A 58 12.35 -14.01 -8.43
N LEU A 59 12.26 -15.15 -7.72
CA LEU A 59 13.23 -16.25 -7.84
C LEU A 59 13.15 -16.93 -9.21
N LEU A 60 11.95 -17.14 -9.74
CA LEU A 60 11.72 -17.70 -11.06
C LEU A 60 12.21 -16.76 -12.17
N ALA A 61 12.02 -15.45 -12.04
CA ALA A 61 12.54 -14.47 -13.00
C ALA A 61 14.06 -14.58 -13.17
N LYS A 62 14.78 -14.89 -12.08
CA LYS A 62 16.24 -15.09 -12.08
C LYS A 62 16.69 -16.42 -12.67
N THR A 63 15.90 -17.48 -12.51
CA THR A 63 16.32 -18.86 -12.76
C THR A 63 15.70 -19.50 -14.01
N SER A 64 14.50 -19.05 -14.40
CA SER A 64 13.73 -19.58 -15.51
C SER A 64 14.10 -18.89 -16.82
N GLN A 65 13.93 -19.59 -17.95
CA GLN A 65 13.94 -18.97 -19.28
C GLN A 65 12.54 -18.60 -19.78
N ARG A 66 11.49 -18.87 -18.99
CA ARG A 66 10.09 -18.57 -19.34
C ARG A 66 9.60 -17.34 -18.60
N GLU A 67 8.83 -16.54 -19.30
CA GLU A 67 8.04 -15.45 -18.73
C GLU A 67 6.84 -16.06 -17.99
N ILE A 68 6.73 -15.80 -16.69
CA ILE A 68 5.67 -16.34 -15.84
C ILE A 68 5.02 -15.18 -15.09
N PHE A 69 3.84 -14.80 -15.56
CA PHE A 69 3.03 -13.70 -15.01
C PHE A 69 1.76 -14.19 -14.28
N THR A 70 1.64 -15.50 -14.00
CA THR A 70 0.42 -16.14 -13.45
C THR A 70 0.64 -16.73 -12.06
N ASP A 71 -0.44 -16.92 -11.29
CA ASP A 71 -0.46 -17.51 -9.92
C ASP A 71 0.00 -16.59 -8.77
N ILE A 72 -0.08 -15.28 -8.99
CA ILE A 72 0.08 -14.29 -7.92
C ILE A 72 -1.09 -14.39 -6.96
N LYS A 73 -0.81 -14.58 -5.66
CA LYS A 73 -1.83 -14.78 -4.62
C LYS A 73 -2.25 -13.49 -3.92
N CYS A 74 -1.93 -12.35 -4.52
CA CYS A 74 -2.28 -11.04 -4.00
C CYS A 74 -3.73 -10.73 -4.37
N ARG A 75 -4.58 -10.47 -3.39
CA ARG A 75 -6.01 -10.23 -3.62
C ARG A 75 -6.29 -8.73 -3.57
N THR A 76 -7.06 -8.23 -4.53
CA THR A 76 -7.64 -6.88 -4.46
C THR A 76 -8.59 -6.75 -3.27
N ARG A 77 -8.39 -5.70 -2.46
CA ARG A 77 -9.30 -5.38 -1.35
C ARG A 77 -10.29 -4.31 -1.77
N GLU A 78 -11.53 -4.46 -1.33
CA GLU A 78 -12.48 -3.37 -1.33
C GLU A 78 -12.54 -2.73 0.05
N ILE A 79 -12.24 -1.44 0.13
CA ILE A 79 -12.14 -0.72 1.40
C ILE A 79 -13.20 0.37 1.41
N LEU A 80 -14.14 0.26 2.35
CA LEU A 80 -15.16 1.27 2.60
C LEU A 80 -14.70 2.24 3.69
N ILE A 81 -14.37 3.47 3.30
CA ILE A 81 -13.83 4.52 4.16
C ILE A 81 -14.96 5.43 4.68
N ASP A 82 -14.92 5.70 5.99
CA ASP A 82 -15.71 6.76 6.60
C ASP A 82 -14.94 8.08 6.52
N ALA A 83 -15.34 8.92 5.56
CA ALA A 83 -14.70 10.19 5.27
C ALA A 83 -15.09 11.30 6.26
N LYS A 84 -15.94 11.07 7.26
CA LYS A 84 -16.22 12.08 8.31
C LYS A 84 -14.97 12.50 9.09
N ASN A 85 -13.96 11.65 9.13
CA ASN A 85 -12.68 11.95 9.76
C ASN A 85 -11.58 11.89 8.71
N HIS A 86 -11.20 13.06 8.18
CA HIS A 86 -10.21 13.18 7.10
C HIS A 86 -8.86 12.57 7.48
N GLU A 87 -8.36 12.81 8.70
CA GLU A 87 -7.09 12.23 9.17
C GLU A 87 -7.14 10.71 9.22
N LYS A 88 -8.25 10.15 9.72
CA LYS A 88 -8.45 8.70 9.73
C LYS A 88 -8.54 8.13 8.32
N ALA A 89 -9.23 8.82 7.41
CA ALA A 89 -9.33 8.41 6.00
C ALA A 89 -7.95 8.40 5.33
N LYS A 90 -7.16 9.48 5.49
CA LYS A 90 -5.77 9.56 4.98
C LYS A 90 -4.91 8.43 5.55
N LYS A 91 -4.98 8.18 6.86
CA LYS A 91 -4.25 7.07 7.50
C LYS A 91 -4.64 5.71 6.95
N ILE A 92 -5.93 5.45 6.72
CA ILE A 92 -6.39 4.17 6.14
C ILE A 92 -5.81 3.98 4.74
N ILE A 93 -5.86 5.00 3.88
CA ILE A 93 -5.31 4.92 2.52
C ILE A 93 -3.79 4.73 2.57
N ALA A 94 -3.08 5.52 3.37
CA ALA A 94 -1.63 5.47 3.49
C ALA A 94 -1.11 4.11 4.02
N GLU A 95 -1.74 3.56 5.06
CA GLU A 95 -1.38 2.22 5.57
C GLU A 95 -1.67 1.11 4.57
N ASP A 96 -2.69 1.26 3.75
CA ASP A 96 -3.02 0.29 2.72
C ASP A 96 -2.09 0.39 1.49
N MET A 97 -1.68 1.60 1.12
CA MET A 97 -0.55 1.82 0.18
C MET A 97 0.74 1.18 0.72
N ARG A 98 1.04 1.37 2.01
CA ARG A 98 2.19 0.75 2.67
C ARG A 98 2.14 -0.76 2.61
N ARG A 99 0.97 -1.35 2.89
CA ARG A 99 0.73 -2.78 2.76
C ARG A 99 1.02 -3.26 1.35
N CYS A 100 0.46 -2.61 0.33
CA CYS A 100 0.71 -2.94 -1.07
C CYS A 100 2.23 -2.93 -1.36
N TRP A 101 2.96 -1.91 -0.92
CA TRP A 101 4.42 -1.87 -1.12
C TRP A 101 5.13 -3.04 -0.49
N TYR A 102 4.77 -3.33 0.76
CA TYR A 102 5.34 -4.43 1.52
C TYR A 102 5.07 -5.80 0.89
N GLU A 103 3.84 -6.01 0.42
CA GLU A 103 3.39 -7.22 -0.29
C GLU A 103 4.21 -7.47 -1.56
N TRP A 104 4.53 -6.40 -2.27
CA TRP A 104 5.32 -6.41 -3.49
C TRP A 104 6.83 -6.24 -3.24
N GLN A 105 7.31 -6.75 -2.10
CA GLN A 105 8.73 -6.77 -1.72
C GLN A 105 9.41 -5.40 -1.76
N LYS A 106 8.63 -4.34 -1.50
CA LYS A 106 9.07 -2.93 -1.51
C LYS A 106 9.76 -2.53 -2.82
N GLY A 107 9.36 -3.14 -3.93
CA GLY A 107 9.96 -2.89 -5.24
C GLY A 107 11.44 -3.29 -5.34
N ASN A 108 11.96 -4.11 -4.43
CA ASN A 108 13.40 -4.42 -4.35
C ASN A 108 13.83 -5.62 -5.21
N ALA A 109 12.92 -6.20 -5.98
CA ALA A 109 13.20 -7.42 -6.71
C ALA A 109 12.76 -7.30 -8.17
N GLN A 110 13.57 -7.86 -9.08
CA GLN A 110 13.12 -8.17 -10.43
C GLN A 110 12.04 -9.23 -10.31
N LEU A 111 10.77 -8.82 -10.44
CA LEU A 111 9.63 -9.70 -10.19
C LEU A 111 9.34 -10.60 -11.38
N PHE A 112 9.59 -10.09 -12.58
CA PHE A 112 9.27 -10.77 -13.82
C PHE A 112 10.48 -10.76 -14.76
N LYS A 113 10.50 -11.75 -15.65
CA LYS A 113 11.44 -11.83 -16.75
C LYS A 113 10.71 -11.43 -18.03
N GLY A 114 11.37 -10.61 -18.85
CA GLY A 114 10.77 -10.01 -20.04
C GLY A 114 10.58 -8.50 -19.88
N GLU A 115 10.25 -7.86 -20.98
CA GLU A 115 9.88 -6.45 -21.05
C GLU A 115 8.35 -6.34 -20.97
N GLY A 116 7.85 -5.24 -20.42
CA GLY A 116 6.43 -4.99 -20.27
C GLY A 116 6.06 -4.18 -19.03
N ILE A 117 4.81 -3.73 -19.02
CA ILE A 117 4.19 -3.04 -17.89
C ILE A 117 3.18 -3.99 -17.25
N PHE A 118 3.51 -4.47 -16.05
CA PHE A 118 2.65 -5.26 -15.21
C PHE A 118 1.97 -4.35 -14.17
N CYS A 119 0.66 -4.53 -14.00
CA CYS A 119 -0.12 -3.79 -13.01
C CYS A 119 -0.94 -4.73 -12.15
N HIS A 120 -1.08 -4.37 -10.87
CA HIS A 120 -1.95 -5.06 -9.94
C HIS A 120 -2.74 -4.07 -9.08
N VAL A 121 -4.06 -4.17 -9.11
CA VAL A 121 -4.92 -3.37 -8.23
C VAL A 121 -4.89 -3.95 -6.83
N CYS A 122 -4.06 -3.37 -5.95
CA CYS A 122 -3.98 -3.79 -4.54
C CYS A 122 -5.30 -3.53 -3.81
N SER A 123 -5.89 -2.35 -4.01
CA SER A 123 -7.12 -1.96 -3.32
C SER A 123 -7.97 -1.00 -4.12
N ILE A 124 -9.29 -1.06 -3.89
CA ILE A 124 -10.30 -0.14 -4.40
C ILE A 124 -10.98 0.52 -3.19
N TYR A 125 -10.92 1.85 -3.16
CA TYR A 125 -11.50 2.67 -2.10
C TYR A 125 -12.86 3.22 -2.51
N ASN A 126 -13.84 2.98 -1.63
CA ASN A 126 -15.17 3.56 -1.70
C ASN A 126 -15.40 4.41 -0.45
N PHE A 127 -16.05 5.56 -0.60
CA PHE A 127 -16.37 6.42 0.53
C PHE A 127 -17.85 6.36 0.90
N LYS A 128 -18.15 6.28 2.20
CA LYS A 128 -19.50 6.32 2.75
C LYS A 128 -20.18 7.66 2.52
N GLN A 129 -19.44 8.74 2.72
CA GLN A 129 -19.90 10.10 2.44
C GLN A 129 -19.40 10.50 1.06
N LYS A 130 -20.29 11.10 0.27
CA LYS A 130 -20.01 11.63 -1.06
C LYS A 130 -19.83 13.14 -0.98
N ASP A 131 -19.15 13.70 -1.97
CA ASP A 131 -18.92 15.15 -2.14
C ASP A 131 -18.09 15.83 -1.04
N GLU A 132 -17.41 15.04 -0.21
CA GLU A 132 -16.39 15.53 0.72
C GLU A 132 -15.05 15.67 -0.01
N LYS A 133 -14.25 16.63 0.42
CA LYS A 133 -12.91 16.88 -0.12
C LYS A 133 -11.87 16.60 0.94
N ILE A 134 -11.15 15.49 0.78
CA ILE A 134 -10.00 15.18 1.63
C ILE A 134 -8.79 15.88 1.02
N GLU A 135 -8.47 17.03 1.59
CA GLU A 135 -7.30 17.81 1.21
C GLU A 135 -6.04 17.30 1.92
N LYS A 136 -4.90 17.71 1.38
CA LYS A 136 -3.58 17.51 1.98
C LYS A 136 -3.17 16.06 2.16
N PHE A 137 -3.66 15.18 1.29
CA PHE A 137 -3.30 13.76 1.35
C PHE A 137 -1.82 13.55 1.02
N GLN A 138 -1.29 14.31 0.07
CA GLN A 138 0.12 14.24 -0.29
C GLN A 138 1.03 14.75 0.83
N THR A 139 0.72 15.90 1.46
CA THR A 139 1.44 16.35 2.67
C THR A 139 1.41 15.28 3.75
N PHE A 140 0.27 14.63 3.97
CA PHE A 140 0.15 13.58 4.97
C PHE A 140 1.13 12.43 4.71
N LEU A 141 1.26 11.95 3.47
CA LEU A 141 2.23 10.91 3.12
C LEU A 141 3.68 11.34 3.37
N MET A 142 4.00 12.63 3.21
CA MET A 142 5.34 13.17 3.41
C MET A 142 5.71 13.38 4.88
N THR A 143 4.74 13.74 5.73
CA THR A 143 5.02 14.21 7.09
C THR A 143 4.63 13.20 8.16
N GLU A 144 3.60 12.38 7.90
CA GLU A 144 3.10 11.45 8.90
C GLU A 144 3.94 10.18 8.95
N ASN A 145 4.36 9.83 10.16
CA ASN A 145 5.14 8.61 10.39
C ASN A 145 4.27 7.37 10.44
N ILE A 146 4.81 6.26 9.97
CA ILE A 146 4.19 4.94 10.06
C ILE A 146 3.98 4.54 11.52
N ASP A 147 2.83 3.92 11.82
CA ASP A 147 2.53 3.38 13.15
C ASP A 147 3.16 1.99 13.29
N LEU A 148 4.25 1.91 14.07
CA LEU A 148 5.06 0.70 14.28
C LEU A 148 4.36 -0.43 15.06
N ARG A 149 3.07 -0.32 15.39
CA ARG A 149 2.32 -1.35 16.13
C ARG A 149 2.00 -2.60 15.28
N SER A 150 2.86 -2.95 14.35
CA SER A 150 2.42 -3.42 13.04
C SER A 150 2.35 -4.94 12.88
N VAL A 151 1.40 -5.34 12.03
CA VAL A 151 1.17 -6.65 11.44
C VAL A 151 2.39 -7.13 10.61
N TYR A 152 3.37 -6.26 10.36
CA TYR A 152 4.52 -6.41 9.47
C TYR A 152 5.83 -6.41 10.30
N PRO A 153 6.30 -7.59 10.75
CA PRO A 153 7.39 -7.70 11.72
C PRO A 153 8.74 -7.17 11.20
N GLU A 154 8.91 -7.05 9.89
CA GLU A 154 10.12 -6.53 9.25
C GLU A 154 10.16 -4.98 9.23
N ASP A 155 9.03 -4.31 9.49
CA ASP A 155 8.91 -2.85 9.48
C ASP A 155 9.08 -2.30 10.89
N THR A 156 10.33 -2.13 11.31
CA THR A 156 10.70 -1.71 12.68
C THR A 156 11.05 -0.22 12.80
N GLN A 157 11.15 0.50 11.68
CA GLN A 157 11.64 1.88 11.65
C GLN A 157 10.50 2.89 11.54
N LYS A 158 10.47 3.86 12.47
CA LYS A 158 9.52 4.97 12.45
C LYS A 158 10.03 6.00 11.44
N MET A 159 9.37 6.07 10.29
CA MET A 159 9.68 7.02 9.24
C MET A 159 8.39 7.48 8.55
N PRO A 160 8.42 8.62 7.81
CA PRO A 160 7.31 9.03 6.98
C PRO A 160 6.98 8.00 5.90
N TYR A 161 5.71 7.92 5.49
CA TYR A 161 5.31 7.02 4.42
C TYR A 161 6.14 7.25 3.16
N SER A 162 6.36 8.51 2.77
CA SER A 162 7.17 8.86 1.60
C SER A 162 8.56 8.26 1.66
N GLN A 163 9.20 8.24 2.83
CA GLN A 163 10.53 7.66 3.02
C GLN A 163 10.49 6.13 2.95
N TYR A 164 9.46 5.51 3.52
CA TYR A 164 9.27 4.06 3.45
C TYR A 164 9.12 3.55 2.02
N PHE A 165 8.44 4.32 1.18
CA PHE A 165 8.30 4.02 -0.24
C PHE A 165 9.61 4.19 -1.03
N GLN A 166 10.68 4.69 -0.40
CA GLN A 166 12.00 4.94 -0.99
C GLN A 166 13.09 3.97 -0.50
N ASP A 167 12.76 2.82 0.10
CA ASP A 167 13.66 1.94 0.89
C ASP A 167 15.00 1.50 0.20
N PHE A 168 15.24 1.87 -1.07
CA PHE A 168 16.53 1.77 -1.75
C PHE A 168 17.38 3.06 -1.78
N SER A 169 17.10 4.12 -0.99
CA SER A 169 18.11 5.19 -0.81
C SER A 169 19.29 4.70 0.05
N THR A 170 19.98 3.64 -0.39
CA THR A 170 21.15 3.06 0.26
C THR A 170 22.35 3.95 0.01
N LYS A 171 22.83 4.60 1.06
CA LYS A 171 24.21 5.06 1.31
C LYS A 171 24.92 5.99 0.31
N GLU A 172 24.69 5.90 -1.00
CA GLU A 172 25.38 6.64 -2.07
C GLU A 172 24.70 8.00 -2.37
N VAL A 173 23.40 8.14 -2.09
CA VAL A 173 22.69 9.43 -2.23
C VAL A 173 23.16 10.47 -1.20
N ASN A 174 23.82 10.04 -0.12
CA ASN A 174 24.41 10.95 0.87
C ASN A 174 25.62 11.73 0.34
N GLU A 175 26.15 11.40 -0.84
CA GLU A 175 27.26 12.13 -1.47
C GLU A 175 26.80 13.22 -2.45
N ILE A 176 25.49 13.38 -2.66
CA ILE A 176 24.94 14.49 -3.45
C ILE A 176 24.76 15.70 -2.53
N GLU A 177 25.88 16.37 -2.19
CA GLU A 177 25.93 17.57 -1.34
C GLU A 177 25.20 18.79 -1.93
N ASP A 178 24.76 18.73 -3.19
CA ASP A 178 24.22 19.86 -3.97
C ASP A 178 22.71 19.74 -4.29
N MET A 179 21.94 19.02 -3.47
CA MET A 179 20.48 19.06 -3.60
C MET A 179 19.92 20.42 -3.13
N PRO A 180 19.25 21.20 -4.00
CA PRO A 180 18.70 22.49 -3.61
C PRO A 180 17.70 22.33 -2.48
N ASN A 181 18.05 22.93 -1.34
CA ASN A 181 17.19 23.07 -0.18
C ASN A 181 15.83 23.69 -0.58
N LYS A 182 14.76 23.00 -0.20
CA LYS A 182 13.35 23.45 -0.16
C LYS A 182 12.73 23.81 -1.51
N ILE A 183 12.28 22.79 -2.22
CA ILE A 183 11.16 22.96 -3.16
C ILE A 183 9.90 23.23 -2.33
N GLU A 184 9.27 24.39 -2.55
CA GLU A 184 7.96 24.70 -1.95
C GLU A 184 6.90 23.75 -2.52
N PHE A 185 6.49 22.80 -1.70
CA PHE A 185 5.45 21.85 -2.03
C PHE A 185 4.07 22.55 -2.05
N LYS A 186 3.45 22.64 -3.24
CA LYS A 186 2.04 23.03 -3.35
C LYS A 186 1.17 21.78 -3.33
N ASP A 187 0.58 21.50 -2.18
CA ASP A 187 -0.41 20.44 -2.04
C ASP A 187 -1.67 20.76 -2.84
N THR A 188 -1.76 20.19 -4.03
CA THR A 188 -2.89 20.37 -4.95
C THR A 188 -3.74 19.11 -5.06
N ALA A 189 -3.34 18.03 -4.39
CA ALA A 189 -4.02 16.76 -4.44
C ALA A 189 -5.26 16.77 -3.52
N ILE A 190 -6.44 16.75 -4.14
CA ILE A 190 -7.72 16.63 -3.45
C ILE A 190 -8.31 15.27 -3.76
N VAL A 191 -8.61 14.49 -2.73
CA VAL A 191 -9.37 13.24 -2.88
C VAL A 191 -10.85 13.58 -2.76
N ASP A 192 -11.56 13.47 -3.87
CA ASP A 192 -13.00 13.76 -4.00
C ASP A 192 -13.80 12.50 -3.70
N THR A 193 -14.49 12.47 -2.56
CA THR A 193 -15.17 11.24 -2.10
C THR A 193 -16.39 10.85 -2.93
N SER A 194 -16.81 11.68 -3.90
CA SER A 194 -17.77 11.29 -4.93
C SER A 194 -17.24 10.17 -5.84
N LYS A 195 -15.91 10.10 -6.02
CA LYS A 195 -15.23 9.15 -6.89
C LYS A 195 -14.81 7.87 -6.17
N LYS A 196 -14.47 6.85 -6.95
CA LYS A 196 -13.75 5.66 -6.50
C LYS A 196 -12.27 5.86 -6.78
N TYR A 197 -11.42 5.37 -5.89
CA TYR A 197 -9.97 5.42 -6.05
C TYR A 197 -9.39 4.02 -5.98
N ALA A 198 -8.18 3.84 -6.49
CA ALA A 198 -7.42 2.60 -6.34
C ALA A 198 -5.98 2.88 -5.97
N THR A 199 -5.40 1.94 -5.23
CA THR A 199 -3.96 1.78 -5.08
C THR A 199 -3.54 0.66 -6.02
N ILE A 200 -2.64 0.98 -6.95
CA ILE A 200 -2.16 0.08 -7.98
C ILE A 200 -0.65 -0.05 -7.81
N PHE A 201 -0.19 -1.30 -7.71
CA PHE A 201 1.22 -1.62 -7.88
C PHE A 201 1.51 -1.73 -9.37
N VAL A 202 2.62 -1.13 -9.80
CA VAL A 202 3.05 -1.20 -11.19
C VAL A 202 4.53 -1.57 -11.24
N TYR A 203 4.84 -2.45 -12.17
CA TYR A 203 6.17 -2.91 -12.49
C TYR A 203 6.39 -2.71 -13.99
N ALA A 204 7.30 -1.82 -14.36
CA ALA A 204 7.69 -1.60 -15.75
C ALA A 204 9.09 -2.18 -15.97
N SER A 205 9.29 -2.90 -17.06
CA SER A 205 10.55 -3.52 -17.46
C SER A 205 10.78 -3.30 -18.94
N GLY A 206 12.02 -3.02 -19.34
CA GLY A 206 12.34 -2.61 -20.71
C GLY A 206 12.34 -1.08 -20.89
N LYS A 207 13.23 -0.62 -21.76
CA LYS A 207 13.52 0.82 -21.91
C LYS A 207 12.36 1.57 -22.56
N GLU A 208 11.76 1.00 -23.59
CA GLU A 208 10.66 1.60 -24.32
C GLU A 208 9.42 1.68 -23.43
N GLU A 209 9.15 0.62 -22.67
CA GLU A 209 8.04 0.51 -21.74
C GLU A 209 8.20 1.49 -20.57
N LEU A 210 9.42 1.64 -20.05
CA LEU A 210 9.69 2.61 -19.00
C LEU A 210 9.52 4.04 -19.53
N GLN A 211 9.93 4.33 -20.76
CA GLN A 211 9.72 5.62 -21.39
C GLN A 211 8.23 5.89 -21.65
N GLU A 212 7.50 4.93 -22.23
CA GLU A 212 6.06 5.02 -22.47
C GLU A 212 5.30 5.24 -21.16
N PHE A 213 5.66 4.48 -20.12
CA PHE A 213 5.09 4.65 -18.79
C PHE A 213 5.36 6.07 -18.25
N MET A 214 6.58 6.58 -18.37
CA MET A 214 6.95 7.91 -17.89
C MET A 214 6.29 9.06 -18.69
N GLU A 215 6.04 8.85 -19.98
CA GLU A 215 5.41 9.85 -20.84
C GLU A 215 3.88 9.88 -20.71
N GLY A 216 3.25 8.73 -20.45
CA GLY A 216 1.79 8.58 -20.34
C GLY A 216 1.32 8.24 -18.94
N GLY A 217 1.64 7.04 -18.47
CA GLY A 217 1.15 6.48 -17.20
C GLY A 217 1.47 7.34 -15.99
N ALA A 218 2.71 7.84 -15.88
CA ALA A 218 3.19 8.71 -14.80
C ALA A 218 2.43 10.04 -14.68
N ARG A 219 1.62 10.43 -15.67
CA ARG A 219 0.82 11.66 -15.62
C ARG A 219 -0.53 11.49 -14.92
N THR A 220 -0.90 10.27 -14.50
CA THR A 220 -2.26 9.93 -14.08
C THR A 220 -2.40 9.60 -12.58
N GLY A 221 -2.20 10.57 -11.69
CA GLY A 221 -2.45 10.40 -10.24
C GLY A 221 -1.20 10.55 -9.38
N ILE A 222 -1.28 10.13 -8.11
CA ILE A 222 -0.22 10.29 -7.12
C ILE A 222 0.71 9.08 -7.14
N PHE A 223 2.00 9.29 -7.38
CA PHE A 223 3.03 8.26 -7.40
C PHE A 223 3.88 8.33 -6.15
N VAL A 224 4.13 7.18 -5.52
CA VAL A 224 4.89 7.13 -4.28
C VAL A 224 5.74 5.88 -4.27
N ALA A 225 6.75 5.84 -5.15
CA ALA A 225 7.93 4.96 -5.17
C ALA A 225 8.48 4.90 -6.59
N GLY A 226 9.73 4.49 -6.76
CA GLY A 226 10.37 4.21 -8.04
C GLY A 226 11.71 3.56 -7.76
N VAL A 227 11.74 2.23 -7.63
CA VAL A 227 12.98 1.47 -7.35
C VAL A 227 13.32 0.63 -8.57
N GLY A 228 14.54 0.76 -9.08
CA GLY A 228 15.05 -0.01 -10.21
C GLY A 228 16.44 -0.62 -9.97
N ALA A 229 16.92 -1.43 -10.91
CA ALA A 229 18.13 -2.25 -10.75
C ALA A 229 19.44 -1.47 -10.47
N SER A 230 19.48 -0.17 -10.80
CA SER A 230 20.62 0.73 -10.55
C SER A 230 20.62 1.38 -9.16
N GLY A 231 19.62 1.08 -8.32
CA GLY A 231 19.59 1.53 -6.95
C GLY A 231 19.27 3.02 -6.74
N ILE A 232 18.86 3.69 -7.80
CA ILE A 232 18.47 5.10 -7.77
C ILE A 232 16.96 5.14 -7.50
N GLY A 233 16.59 5.33 -6.24
CA GLY A 233 15.21 5.49 -5.80
C GLY A 233 14.70 6.92 -6.04
N ALA A 234 13.84 7.15 -7.03
CA ALA A 234 13.29 8.47 -7.31
C ALA A 234 11.83 8.59 -6.86
N LEU A 235 11.51 9.54 -5.98
CA LEU A 235 10.13 9.87 -5.65
C LEU A 235 9.58 10.87 -6.67
N LEU A 236 8.89 10.36 -7.68
CA LEU A 236 8.12 11.18 -8.61
C LEU A 236 6.75 11.45 -8.00
N LEU A 237 6.41 12.70 -7.74
CA LEU A 237 5.06 13.07 -7.33
C LEU A 237 4.43 13.91 -8.42
N PHE A 238 3.51 13.29 -9.14
CA PHE A 238 2.58 13.98 -10.02
C PHE A 238 1.27 14.15 -9.28
N ALA A 239 0.58 15.25 -9.53
CA ALA A 239 -0.86 15.28 -9.37
C ALA A 239 -1.46 15.40 -10.78
N GLY A 240 -2.70 14.99 -10.98
CA GLY A 240 -3.36 15.04 -12.29
C GLY A 240 -4.89 15.06 -12.12
N PRO A 241 -5.67 15.66 -13.03
CA PRO A 241 -6.71 16.63 -12.59
C PRO A 241 -8.13 16.42 -13.15
N PRO A 242 -8.96 17.47 -13.13
CA PRO A 242 -9.59 17.91 -14.38
C PRO A 242 -9.12 19.32 -14.77
N GLY A 243 -8.22 19.43 -15.78
CA GLY A 243 -7.84 20.69 -16.45
C GLY A 243 -6.36 21.10 -16.51
N TRP A 244 -5.36 20.20 -16.49
CA TRP A 244 -3.95 20.58 -16.29
C TRP A 244 -3.10 20.77 -17.55
N VAL A 245 -2.28 21.83 -17.46
CA VAL A 245 -0.92 21.92 -17.98
C VAL A 245 0.01 21.15 -17.03
N ALA A 246 0.88 20.32 -17.59
CA ALA A 246 1.78 19.38 -16.91
C ALA A 246 2.98 20.03 -16.19
N ASP A 247 2.75 20.94 -15.24
CA ASP A 247 3.81 21.83 -14.72
C ASP A 247 4.33 21.55 -13.30
N ALA A 248 3.94 20.44 -12.64
CA ALA A 248 4.46 20.13 -11.30
C ALA A 248 4.98 18.68 -11.23
N ILE A 249 6.17 18.45 -11.78
CA ILE A 249 6.99 17.29 -11.46
C ILE A 249 7.71 17.61 -10.16
N LEU A 250 7.23 17.09 -9.03
CA LEU A 250 7.92 17.25 -7.75
C LEU A 250 8.73 15.98 -7.48
N LEU A 251 10.01 16.07 -7.82
CA LEU A 251 10.99 15.02 -7.57
C LEU A 251 11.68 15.27 -6.25
N ILE A 252 11.35 14.48 -5.24
CA ILE A 252 12.04 14.52 -3.96
C ILE A 252 13.12 13.43 -3.99
N GLY A 253 14.38 13.87 -4.07
CA GLY A 253 15.56 13.01 -3.91
C GLY A 253 16.48 12.95 -5.12
N ILE A 254 15.97 13.07 -6.35
CA ILE A 254 16.77 12.93 -7.59
C ILE A 254 16.04 13.77 -8.66
N GLY A 255 16.59 14.92 -9.09
CA GLY A 255 15.96 15.82 -10.07
C GLY A 255 15.50 15.13 -11.37
N ALA A 256 14.54 15.73 -12.10
CA ALA A 256 13.98 15.14 -13.33
C ALA A 256 15.06 14.85 -14.37
N THR A 257 16.04 15.74 -14.42
CA THR A 257 17.24 15.59 -15.22
C THR A 257 18.11 14.43 -14.76
N THR A 258 18.20 14.13 -13.47
CA THR A 258 18.99 13.00 -12.95
C THR A 258 18.26 11.68 -12.97
N VAL A 259 16.92 11.62 -13.01
CA VAL A 259 16.20 10.37 -13.32
C VAL A 259 16.39 10.02 -14.79
N ILE A 260 16.18 10.99 -15.70
CA ILE A 260 16.43 10.83 -17.13
C ILE A 260 17.93 10.58 -17.40
N GLN A 261 18.85 11.23 -16.69
CA GLN A 261 20.28 10.95 -16.79
C GLN A 261 20.68 9.65 -16.08
N SER A 262 20.00 9.20 -15.02
CA SER A 262 20.23 7.87 -14.43
C SER A 262 19.73 6.75 -15.33
N LEU A 263 18.75 7.01 -16.20
CA LEU A 263 18.41 6.12 -17.30
C LEU A 263 19.50 6.09 -18.39
N THR A 264 20.45 7.03 -18.37
CA THR A 264 21.64 7.04 -19.25
C THR A 264 22.90 6.46 -18.60
N PHE A 265 22.92 6.23 -17.28
CA PHE A 265 24.02 5.60 -16.56
C PHE A 265 23.59 4.19 -16.10
N GLU A 266 23.95 3.16 -16.87
CA GLU A 266 23.58 1.74 -16.69
C GLU A 266 22.08 1.51 -16.39
N GLU A 267 21.34 1.30 -17.47
CA GLU A 267 19.88 1.18 -17.53
C GLU A 267 19.32 0.27 -16.41
N PRO A 268 18.46 0.77 -15.50
CA PRO A 268 17.68 -0.12 -14.67
C PRO A 268 16.77 -0.94 -15.61
N GLN A 269 16.99 -2.25 -15.66
CA GLN A 269 16.18 -3.15 -16.51
C GLN A 269 14.69 -3.12 -16.15
N TRP A 270 14.34 -2.60 -14.97
CA TRP A 270 12.97 -2.52 -14.47
C TRP A 270 12.83 -1.44 -13.39
N MET A 271 11.59 -1.00 -13.14
CA MET A 271 11.18 -0.11 -12.06
C MET A 271 9.86 -0.56 -11.45
N SER A 272 9.74 -0.48 -10.12
CA SER A 272 8.49 -0.72 -9.40
C SER A 272 8.00 0.54 -8.69
N PHE A 273 6.68 0.75 -8.65
CA PHE A 273 6.07 1.87 -7.96
C PHE A 273 4.63 1.58 -7.52
N ILE A 274 4.11 2.46 -6.67
CA ILE A 274 2.70 2.47 -6.27
C ILE A 274 2.07 3.77 -6.71
N GLN A 275 0.85 3.63 -7.22
CA GLN A 275 0.04 4.71 -7.70
C GLN A 275 -1.29 4.75 -6.98
N PHE A 276 -1.67 5.93 -6.51
CA PHE A 276 -3.00 6.24 -6.00
C PHE A 276 -3.74 7.15 -6.99
N MET A 277 -4.85 6.68 -7.55
CA MET A 277 -5.55 7.34 -8.66
C MET A 277 -7.06 7.05 -8.68
N ASP A 278 -7.82 7.75 -9.52
CA ASP A 278 -9.26 7.44 -9.67
C ASP A 278 -9.40 6.05 -10.32
N TYR A 279 -10.29 5.23 -9.76
CA TYR A 279 -10.60 3.91 -10.30
C TYR A 279 -11.64 4.04 -11.42
N ASN A 280 -11.18 4.37 -12.63
CA ASN A 280 -12.00 4.40 -13.84
C ASN A 280 -11.26 3.79 -15.04
N ALA A 281 -12.03 3.29 -16.02
CA ALA A 281 -11.49 2.54 -17.15
C ALA A 281 -10.49 3.35 -18.00
N THR A 282 -10.71 4.66 -18.15
CA THR A 282 -9.81 5.52 -18.94
C THR A 282 -8.46 5.65 -18.27
N GLN A 283 -8.42 6.04 -16.99
CA GLN A 283 -7.15 6.22 -16.30
C GLN A 283 -6.40 4.90 -16.12
N ILE A 284 -7.09 3.78 -15.88
CA ILE A 284 -6.46 2.45 -15.82
C ILE A 284 -5.85 2.08 -17.18
N LYS A 285 -6.53 2.42 -18.29
CA LYS A 285 -5.99 2.18 -19.64
C LYS A 285 -4.76 3.05 -19.92
N ASP A 286 -4.74 4.29 -19.44
CA ASP A 286 -3.64 5.24 -19.61
C ASP A 286 -2.35 4.78 -18.89
N LEU A 287 -2.43 3.81 -17.98
CA LEU A 287 -1.26 3.18 -17.36
C LEU A 287 -0.44 2.32 -18.33
N GLY A 288 -1.00 1.96 -19.49
CA GLY A 288 -0.31 1.09 -20.45
C GLY A 288 -0.11 -0.34 -19.94
N CYS A 289 -0.88 -0.78 -18.95
CA CYS A 289 -0.76 -2.13 -18.38
C CYS A 289 -0.96 -3.19 -19.46
N GLN A 290 0.11 -3.87 -19.84
CA GLN A 290 0.11 -4.99 -20.78
C GLN A 290 -0.32 -6.28 -20.08
N TYR A 291 0.04 -6.40 -18.81
CA TYR A 291 -0.33 -7.52 -17.95
C TYR A 291 -1.13 -6.98 -16.77
N LEU A 292 -2.42 -7.33 -16.74
CA LEU A 292 -3.29 -7.16 -15.57
C LEU A 292 -3.56 -8.56 -15.01
N ASP A 293 -3.37 -8.74 -13.71
CA ASP A 293 -3.61 -10.03 -13.05
C ASP A 293 -5.03 -10.55 -13.40
N VAL A 294 -5.09 -11.72 -14.02
CA VAL A 294 -6.28 -12.33 -14.63
C VAL A 294 -7.38 -12.58 -13.58
N ASN A 295 -6.99 -12.70 -12.30
CA ASN A 295 -7.93 -12.85 -11.18
C ASN A 295 -8.70 -11.56 -10.83
N GLN A 296 -8.34 -10.40 -11.41
CA GLN A 296 -8.99 -9.11 -11.13
C GLN A 296 -10.10 -8.77 -12.13
N LEU A 297 -10.13 -9.40 -13.31
CA LEU A 297 -11.14 -9.18 -14.35
C LEU A 297 -12.40 -10.05 -14.19
N SER A 298 -12.31 -11.16 -13.45
CA SER A 298 -13.45 -12.06 -13.22
C SER A 298 -14.51 -11.50 -12.25
N HIS A 299 -14.19 -10.43 -11.52
CA HIS A 299 -15.14 -9.71 -10.64
C HIS A 299 -15.85 -8.52 -11.33
N GLN A 300 -15.60 -8.29 -12.62
CA GLN A 300 -16.28 -7.25 -13.43
C GLN A 300 -17.33 -7.81 -14.40
N GLN A 301 -17.66 -9.11 -14.36
CA GLN A 301 -18.83 -9.60 -15.09
C GLN A 301 -20.12 -9.27 -14.31
N PRO A 302 -21.12 -8.66 -14.97
CA PRO A 302 -22.38 -8.22 -14.34
C PRO A 302 -23.21 -9.38 -13.78
#